data_AF-A0A7K4H2S0-F1
#
_entry.id   AF-A0A7K4H2S0-F1
#
_cell.length_a   1.000
_cell.length_b   1.000
_cell.length_c   1.000
_cell.angle_alpha   90.00
_cell.angle_beta   90.00
_cell.angle_gamma   90.00
#
_symmetry.space_group_name_H-M   'P 1'
#
loop_
_entity.id
_entity.type
_entity.pdbx_description
1 polymer ?
#
loop_
_entity_poly.entity_id
_entity_poly.type
_entity_poly.pdbx_seq_one_letter_code
_entity_poly.pdbx_strand_id
1 'polypeptide(L)'
;MVRNSKVNQIVLIIFDAIRAEHLFGLINEGKLPNIAQIAENGIKCSNCITSYPAITFPCYGNIVTGSYSGYYPKEGSAVPMYHWVNRMDPPSTSKKPPFIRNYGDRSQSLKINNDIGKNVRTIFEQAPQGNALSSFCFLYR
;
A
#
# COMPACT_ATOMS: atom_id res chain seq x y z
N MET A 1 19.29 28.06 -16.16
CA MET A 1 19.38 26.59 -16.29
C MET A 1 18.64 25.95 -15.12
N VAL A 2 17.52 25.29 -15.37
CA VAL A 2 16.88 24.47 -14.33
C VAL A 2 17.80 23.27 -14.10
N ARG A 3 18.44 23.19 -12.94
CA ARG A 3 19.13 21.95 -12.54
C ARG A 3 18.05 20.89 -12.41
N ASN A 4 17.95 19.99 -13.39
CA ASN A 4 17.27 18.72 -13.21
C ASN A 4 18.08 17.93 -12.17
N SER A 5 17.83 18.20 -10.89
CA SER A 5 18.30 17.35 -9.80
C SER A 5 17.65 16.00 -10.02
N LYS A 6 18.43 15.02 -10.51
CA LYS A 6 17.95 13.64 -10.61
C LYS A 6 17.62 13.16 -9.21
N VAL A 7 16.38 12.72 -8.99
CA VAL A 7 15.98 11.98 -7.80
C VAL A 7 16.82 10.71 -7.77
N ASN A 8 17.72 10.59 -6.79
CA ASN A 8 18.60 9.43 -6.61
C ASN A 8 18.04 8.42 -5.59
N GLN A 9 17.12 8.85 -4.72
CA GLN A 9 16.54 8.02 -3.68
C GLN A 9 15.09 8.43 -3.38
N ILE A 10 14.25 7.41 -3.15
CA ILE A 10 12.87 7.58 -2.71
C ILE A 10 12.73 6.82 -1.40
N VAL A 11 12.22 7.49 -0.36
CA VAL A 11 11.96 6.89 0.94
C VAL A 11 10.46 7.05 1.24
N LEU A 12 9.78 5.92 1.45
CA LEU A 12 8.38 5.88 1.87
C LEU A 12 8.32 5.50 3.35
N ILE A 13 7.76 6.40 4.17
CA ILE A 13 7.54 6.17 5.60
C ILE A 13 6.03 6.10 5.83
N ILE A 14 5.57 5.01 6.44
CA ILE A 14 4.17 4.81 6.80
C ILE A 14 4.10 4.72 8.33
N PHE A 15 3.37 5.65 8.95
CA PHE A 15 3.03 5.58 10.37
C PHE A 15 1.74 4.78 10.52
N ASP A 16 1.84 3.58 11.09
CA ASP A 16 0.67 2.73 11.29
C ASP A 16 -0.31 3.36 12.30
N ALA A 17 -1.60 3.28 12.00
CA ALA A 17 -2.70 3.76 12.82
C ALA A 17 -2.63 5.23 13.29
N ILE A 18 -1.87 6.10 12.60
CA ILE A 18 -1.82 7.53 12.95
C ILE A 18 -3.08 8.28 12.48
N ARG A 19 -3.67 9.08 13.37
CA ARG A 19 -4.71 10.04 13.01
C ARG A 19 -4.07 11.36 12.61
N ALA A 20 -4.60 12.00 11.58
CA ALA A 20 -4.11 13.31 11.12
C ALA A 20 -4.09 14.33 12.26
N GLU A 21 -5.18 14.41 13.03
CA GLU A 21 -5.31 15.31 14.20
C GLU A 21 -4.16 15.15 15.20
N HIS A 22 -3.74 13.91 15.48
CA HIS A 22 -2.64 13.64 16.39
C HIS A 22 -1.29 14.09 15.79
N LEU A 23 -1.02 13.75 14.53
CA LEU A 23 0.24 14.13 13.87
C LEU A 23 0.38 15.64 13.75
N PHE A 24 -0.64 16.32 13.24
CA PHE A 24 -0.62 17.78 13.07
C PHE A 24 -0.70 18.51 14.40
N GLY A 25 -1.39 17.97 15.40
CA GLY A 25 -1.35 18.49 16.77
C GLY A 25 0.07 18.51 17.33
N LEU A 26 0.79 17.40 17.24
CA LEU A 26 2.18 17.30 17.70
C LEU A 26 3.14 18.22 16.92
N ILE A 27 2.90 18.43 15.63
CA ILE A 27 3.65 19.41 14.82
C ILE A 27 3.40 20.83 15.34
N ASN A 28 2.14 21.21 15.54
CA ASN A 28 1.75 22.56 16.00
C ASN A 28 2.24 22.86 17.42
N GLU A 29 2.35 21.84 18.28
CA GLU A 29 2.93 21.94 19.62
C GLU A 29 4.47 22.03 19.62
N GLY A 30 5.12 21.98 18.45
CA GLY A 30 6.58 22.03 18.34
C GLY A 30 7.30 20.74 18.76
N LYS A 31 6.58 19.62 18.93
CA LYS A 31 7.13 18.34 19.40
C LYS A 31 7.77 17.51 18.28
N LEU A 32 7.51 17.84 17.02
CA LEU A 32 8.02 17.11 15.85
C LEU A 32 8.78 18.04 14.87
N PRO A 33 9.88 18.68 15.30
CA PRO A 33 10.54 19.74 14.52
C PRO A 33 11.05 19.26 13.15
N ASN A 34 11.56 18.02 13.05
CA ASN A 34 12.03 17.47 11.78
C ASN A 34 10.89 17.19 10.80
N ILE A 35 9.74 16.71 11.29
CA ILE A 35 8.57 16.46 10.44
C ILE A 35 7.93 17.79 10.04
N ALA A 36 7.88 18.76 10.96
CA ALA A 36 7.43 20.12 10.66
C ALA A 36 8.25 20.73 9.52
N GLN A 37 9.58 20.64 9.60
CA GLN A 37 10.48 21.13 8.56
C GLN A 37 10.22 20.46 7.19
N ILE A 38 9.96 19.14 7.16
CA ILE A 38 9.61 18.44 5.91
C ILE A 38 8.28 18.95 5.35
N ALA A 39 7.28 19.14 6.21
CA ALA A 39 5.95 19.58 5.81
C ALA A 39 5.93 21.04 5.32
N GLU A 40 6.78 21.90 5.88
CA GLU A 40 6.92 23.32 5.51
C GLU A 40 7.71 23.51 4.20
N ASN A 41 8.75 22.71 3.99
CA ASN A 41 9.58 22.77 2.78
C ASN A 41 9.05 21.88 1.64
N GLY A 42 7.90 21.22 1.83
CA GLY A 42 7.33 20.26 0.91
C GLY A 42 5.83 20.46 0.69
N ILE A 43 5.14 19.36 0.40
CA ILE A 43 3.68 19.33 0.24
C ILE A 43 3.09 18.53 1.41
N LYS A 44 2.10 19.12 2.09
CA LYS A 44 1.35 18.46 3.17
C LYS A 44 -0.14 18.45 2.87
N CYS A 45 -0.81 17.36 3.25
CA CYS A 45 -2.26 17.24 3.18
C CYS A 45 -2.77 16.61 4.48
N SER A 46 -3.68 17.29 5.17
CA SER A 46 -4.30 16.79 6.41
C SER A 46 -5.61 16.04 6.17
N ASN A 47 -6.21 16.18 4.99
CA ASN A 47 -7.48 15.58 4.63
C ASN A 47 -7.29 14.42 3.63
N CYS A 48 -6.55 13.39 4.06
CA CYS A 48 -6.35 12.16 3.30
C CYS A 48 -7.34 11.09 3.75
N ILE A 49 -8.11 10.53 2.82
CA ILE A 49 -9.01 9.41 3.08
C ILE A 49 -8.28 8.10 2.77
N THR A 50 -8.23 7.20 3.75
CA THR A 50 -7.61 5.87 3.57
C THR A 50 -8.59 4.87 2.95
N SER A 51 -8.07 3.69 2.62
CA SER A 51 -8.88 2.57 2.12
C SER A 51 -9.83 2.04 3.20
N TYR A 52 -10.97 1.51 2.77
CA TYR A 52 -11.89 0.76 3.64
C TYR A 52 -11.85 -0.73 3.27
N PRO A 53 -11.75 -1.66 4.26
CA PRO A 53 -11.62 -1.40 5.70
C PRO A 53 -10.25 -0.80 6.06
N ALA A 54 -10.24 0.13 7.02
CA ALA A 54 -9.03 0.85 7.45
C ALA A 54 -8.15 0.00 8.39
N ILE A 55 -7.61 -1.09 7.84
CA ILE A 55 -6.73 -2.04 8.52
C ILE A 55 -5.40 -2.15 7.77
N THR A 56 -4.33 -2.48 8.49
CA THR A 56 -2.94 -2.37 8.00
C THR A 56 -2.72 -3.04 6.64
N PHE A 57 -3.18 -4.27 6.43
CA PHE A 57 -2.85 -5.04 5.22
C PHE A 57 -3.42 -4.45 3.90
N PRO A 58 -4.73 -4.20 3.75
CA PRO A 58 -5.26 -3.54 2.55
C PRO A 58 -4.79 -2.09 2.41
N CYS A 59 -4.69 -1.32 3.51
CA CYS A 59 -4.20 0.06 3.44
C CYS A 59 -2.75 0.11 2.93
N TYR A 60 -1.87 -0.73 3.48
CA TYR A 60 -0.48 -0.80 3.09
C TYR A 60 -0.32 -1.17 1.61
N GLY A 61 -1.01 -2.22 1.16
CA GLY A 61 -1.01 -2.61 -0.24
C GLY A 61 -1.40 -1.45 -1.16
N ASN A 62 -2.49 -0.77 -0.82
CA ASN A 62 -3.02 0.33 -1.64
C ASN A 62 -2.12 1.58 -1.65
N ILE A 63 -1.45 1.89 -0.53
CA ILE A 63 -0.44 2.98 -0.48
C ILE A 63 0.72 2.66 -1.42
N VAL A 64 1.21 1.42 -1.39
CA VAL A 64 2.41 1.03 -2.16
C VAL A 64 2.11 0.95 -3.65
N THR A 65 0.92 0.46 -4.02
CA THR A 65 0.57 0.23 -5.43
C THR A 65 -0.19 1.38 -6.08
N GLY A 66 -0.69 2.33 -5.30
CA GLY A 66 -1.58 3.38 -5.81
C GLY A 66 -2.92 2.84 -6.35
N SER A 67 -3.29 1.61 -6.00
CA SER A 67 -4.54 0.97 -6.43
C SER A 67 -5.45 0.72 -5.24
N TYR A 68 -6.76 0.74 -5.43
CA TYR A 68 -7.72 0.37 -4.39
C TYR A 68 -7.92 -1.15 -4.34
N SER A 69 -8.46 -1.67 -3.23
CA SER A 69 -8.81 -3.10 -3.05
C SER A 69 -10.02 -3.54 -3.90
N GLY A 70 -10.29 -2.84 -5.01
CA GLY A 70 -11.43 -3.02 -5.89
C GLY A 70 -11.40 -4.32 -6.69
N TYR A 71 -12.40 -4.43 -7.56
CA TYR A 71 -12.83 -5.68 -8.19
C TYR A 71 -11.67 -6.45 -8.85
N TYR A 72 -11.28 -7.52 -8.16
CA TYR A 72 -10.39 -8.57 -8.62
C TYR A 72 -10.92 -9.16 -9.95
N PRO A 73 -10.11 -9.41 -11.00
CA PRO A 73 -8.68 -9.11 -11.18
C PRO A 73 -8.40 -8.00 -12.23
N LYS A 74 -9.38 -7.16 -12.57
CA LYS A 74 -9.19 -6.22 -13.68
C LYS A 74 -8.41 -4.95 -13.29
N GLU A 75 -8.66 -4.36 -12.10
CA GLU A 75 -8.17 -2.99 -11.79
C GLU A 75 -7.81 -2.69 -10.31
N GLY A 76 -7.37 -3.68 -9.52
CA GLY A 76 -7.09 -3.45 -8.08
C GLY A 76 -5.88 -4.19 -7.52
N SER A 77 -5.51 -3.83 -6.28
CA SER A 77 -4.49 -4.54 -5.50
C SER A 77 -4.94 -5.96 -5.14
N ALA A 78 -6.24 -6.26 -5.26
CA ALA A 78 -6.81 -7.59 -5.16
C ALA A 78 -6.61 -8.30 -3.80
N VAL A 79 -6.07 -7.58 -2.82
CA VAL A 79 -5.81 -8.03 -1.45
C VAL A 79 -6.80 -7.31 -0.53
N PRO A 80 -7.97 -7.92 -0.26
CA PRO A 80 -8.98 -7.27 0.56
C PRO A 80 -8.61 -7.28 2.05
N MET A 81 -7.92 -8.34 2.51
CA MET A 81 -7.56 -8.57 3.91
C MET A 81 -6.39 -9.55 4.03
N TYR A 82 -5.86 -9.71 5.25
CA TYR A 82 -4.87 -10.73 5.60
C TYR A 82 -5.41 -12.17 5.40
N HIS A 83 -6.70 -12.37 5.69
CA HIS A 83 -7.43 -13.60 5.40
C HIS A 83 -8.64 -13.27 4.55
N TRP A 84 -8.85 -14.00 3.45
CA TRP A 84 -10.01 -13.77 2.61
C TRP A 84 -10.46 -15.04 1.90
N VAL A 85 -11.75 -15.03 1.56
CA VAL A 85 -12.41 -16.13 0.84
C VAL A 85 -12.87 -15.61 -0.51
N ASN A 86 -12.36 -16.19 -1.58
CA ASN A 86 -12.84 -15.93 -2.92
C ASN A 86 -14.20 -16.61 -3.11
N ARG A 87 -15.22 -15.81 -3.41
CA ARG A 87 -16.60 -16.26 -3.65
C ARG A 87 -17.02 -16.12 -5.12
N MET A 88 -16.07 -15.96 -6.03
CA MET A 88 -16.33 -15.81 -7.48
C MET A 88 -16.94 -17.07 -8.11
N ASP A 89 -16.86 -18.21 -7.43
CA ASP A 89 -17.66 -19.40 -7.70
C ASP A 89 -18.78 -19.50 -6.63
N PRO A 90 -19.98 -18.95 -6.86
CA PRO A 90 -21.11 -19.14 -5.95
C PRO A 90 -21.32 -20.64 -5.71
N PRO A 91 -21.53 -21.10 -4.46
CA PRO A 91 -21.85 -22.50 -4.17
C PRO A 91 -23.09 -23.01 -4.92
N SER A 92 -23.95 -22.09 -5.37
CA SER A 92 -25.13 -22.36 -6.21
C SER A 92 -24.80 -22.72 -7.66
N THR A 93 -23.58 -22.47 -8.12
CA THR A 93 -23.17 -22.64 -9.53
C THR A 93 -21.94 -23.54 -9.72
N SER A 94 -21.21 -23.86 -8.64
CA SER A 94 -19.99 -24.67 -8.69
C SER A 94 -19.91 -25.58 -7.46
N LYS A 95 -19.51 -26.84 -7.68
CA LYS A 95 -19.18 -27.79 -6.59
C LYS A 95 -17.77 -27.58 -6.03
N LYS A 96 -16.99 -26.63 -6.58
CA LYS A 96 -15.63 -26.36 -6.11
C LYS A 96 -15.71 -25.73 -4.71
N PRO A 97 -14.88 -26.17 -3.76
CA PRO A 97 -14.79 -25.50 -2.47
C PRO A 97 -14.33 -24.05 -2.66
N PRO A 98 -14.75 -23.13 -1.79
CA PRO A 98 -14.32 -21.74 -1.87
C PRO A 98 -12.80 -21.67 -1.73
N PHE A 99 -12.18 -20.81 -2.53
CA PHE A 99 -10.76 -20.58 -2.42
C PHE A 99 -10.48 -19.66 -1.23
N ILE A 100 -9.55 -20.08 -0.37
CA ILE A 100 -9.18 -19.35 0.85
C ILE A 100 -7.72 -18.91 0.72
N ARG A 101 -7.45 -17.67 1.12
CA ARG A 101 -6.11 -17.13 1.28
C ARG A 101 -5.89 -16.67 2.70
N ASN A 102 -4.72 -17.05 3.23
CA ASN A 102 -4.20 -16.67 4.53
C ASN A 102 -2.76 -16.17 4.35
N TYR A 103 -2.56 -14.87 4.32
CA TYR A 103 -1.21 -14.28 4.19
C TYR A 103 -0.39 -14.31 5.48
N GLY A 104 -0.91 -14.90 6.56
CA GLY A 104 -0.14 -15.26 7.74
C GLY A 104 0.58 -16.58 7.65
N ASP A 105 0.15 -17.46 6.75
CA ASP A 105 0.93 -18.62 6.40
C ASP A 105 2.02 -18.21 5.41
N ARG A 106 3.29 -18.45 5.77
CA ARG A 106 4.46 -18.09 4.96
C ARG A 106 4.33 -18.57 3.51
N SER A 107 3.82 -19.79 3.30
CA SER A 107 3.70 -20.36 1.95
C SER A 107 2.71 -19.60 1.07
N GLN A 108 1.73 -18.95 1.68
CA GLN A 108 0.70 -18.17 1.01
C GLN A 108 1.07 -16.69 0.93
N SER A 109 1.82 -16.13 1.88
CA SER A 109 2.39 -14.78 1.78
C SER A 109 3.23 -14.63 0.52
N LEU A 110 3.99 -15.66 0.15
CA LEU A 110 4.79 -15.71 -1.08
C LEU A 110 3.95 -15.69 -2.37
N LYS A 111 2.65 -15.96 -2.28
CA LYS A 111 1.74 -15.99 -3.43
C LYS A 111 1.06 -14.65 -3.71
N ILE A 112 1.29 -13.63 -2.87
CA ILE A 112 0.66 -12.31 -3.04
C ILE A 112 0.90 -11.72 -4.44
N ASN A 113 2.08 -11.96 -5.03
CA ASN A 113 2.40 -11.51 -6.38
C ASN A 113 1.56 -12.15 -7.49
N ASN A 114 1.04 -13.35 -7.25
CA ASN A 114 0.14 -14.02 -8.18
C ASN A 114 -1.31 -13.56 -7.99
N ASP A 115 -1.62 -13.02 -6.82
CA ASP A 115 -2.94 -12.56 -6.46
C ASP A 115 -3.15 -11.07 -6.85
N ILE A 116 -2.08 -10.27 -7.05
CA ILE A 116 -2.18 -8.91 -7.60
C ILE A 116 -2.35 -8.89 -9.13
N GLY A 117 -3.02 -7.86 -9.66
CA GLY A 117 -3.18 -7.68 -11.10
C GLY A 117 -1.85 -7.44 -11.83
N LYS A 118 -1.70 -7.98 -13.05
CA LYS A 118 -0.45 -7.88 -13.84
C LYS A 118 0.00 -6.46 -14.18
N ASN A 119 -0.95 -5.52 -14.20
CA ASN A 119 -0.69 -4.11 -14.51
C ASN A 119 -0.43 -3.26 -13.25
N VAL A 120 -0.52 -3.86 -12.06
CA VAL A 120 -0.27 -3.16 -10.80
C VAL A 120 1.23 -3.03 -10.58
N ARG A 121 1.69 -1.79 -10.41
CA ARG A 121 3.09 -1.47 -10.14
C ARG A 121 3.21 -0.75 -8.81
N THR A 122 4.24 -1.07 -8.05
CA THR A 122 4.54 -0.27 -6.85
C THR A 122 5.06 1.12 -7.21
N ILE A 123 4.98 2.06 -6.27
CA ILE A 123 5.62 3.38 -6.39
C ILE A 123 7.12 3.27 -6.75
N PHE A 124 7.78 2.22 -6.28
CA PHE A 124 9.19 1.94 -6.56
C PHE A 124 9.41 1.47 -7.99
N GLU A 125 8.51 0.63 -8.52
CA GLU A 125 8.53 0.16 -9.92
C GLU A 125 8.11 1.25 -10.92
N GLN A 126 7.40 2.27 -10.44
CA GLN A 126 7.07 3.46 -11.23
C GLN A 126 8.25 4.44 -11.34
N ALA A 127 9.27 4.31 -10.47
CA ALA A 127 10.44 5.16 -10.52
C ALA A 127 11.37 4.77 -11.71
N PRO A 128 11.81 5.73 -12.56
CA PRO A 128 12.53 5.44 -13.81
C PRO A 128 13.86 4.68 -13.67
N GLN A 129 14.45 4.65 -12.47
CA GLN A 129 15.78 4.07 -12.22
C GLN A 129 15.76 2.93 -11.19
N GLY A 130 14.59 2.36 -10.88
CA GLY A 130 14.47 1.04 -10.27
C GLY A 130 15.13 0.90 -8.90
N ASN A 131 14.71 1.71 -7.92
CA ASN A 131 15.09 1.47 -6.52
C ASN A 131 14.14 0.41 -5.94
N ALA A 132 14.51 -0.88 -6.01
CA ALA A 132 13.63 -2.03 -5.76
C ALA A 132 13.62 -2.54 -4.30
N LEU A 133 13.98 -1.72 -3.32
CA LEU A 133 14.04 -2.15 -1.92
C LEU A 133 12.95 -1.47 -1.08
N SER A 134 11.95 -2.25 -0.67
CA SER A 134 11.06 -1.92 0.45
C SER A 134 11.38 -2.87 1.59
N SER A 135 11.68 -2.35 2.77
CA SER A 135 11.97 -3.15 3.97
C SER A 135 10.78 -4.00 4.45
N PHE A 136 9.59 -3.76 3.90
CA PHE A 136 8.35 -4.50 4.23
C PHE A 136 7.56 -5.01 3.02
N CYS A 137 7.96 -4.73 1.77
CA CYS A 137 7.36 -5.38 0.58
C CYS A 137 8.27 -6.47 0.06
N PHE A 138 7.99 -7.72 0.44
CA PHE A 138 8.53 -8.86 -0.28
C PHE A 138 7.73 -9.06 -1.59
N LEU A 139 8.07 -8.30 -2.62
CA LEU A 139 7.66 -8.62 -3.98
C LEU A 139 8.78 -9.43 -4.63
N TYR A 140 8.66 -10.75 -4.60
CA TYR A 140 9.50 -11.65 -5.40
C TYR A 140 9.02 -11.63 -6.86
N ARG A 141 9.57 -10.72 -7.68
CA ARG A 141 9.41 -10.77 -9.14
C ARG A 141 10.60 -11.48 -9.77
#